data_AF-A0A821JMJ4-F1
#
_entry.id   AF-A0A821JMJ4-F1
#
_cell.length_a   1.000
_cell.length_b   1.000
_cell.length_c   1.000
_cell.angle_alpha   90.00
_cell.angle_beta   90.00
_cell.angle_gamma   90.00
#
_symmetry.space_group_name_H-M   'P 1'
#
loop_
_entity.id
_entity.type
_entity.pdbx_description
1 polymer ?
#
loop_
_entity_poly.entity_id
_entity_poly.type
_entity_poly.pdbx_seq_one_letter_code
_entity_poly.pdbx_strand_id
1 'polypeptide(L)'
;KKCSETPQCTHYTWTTSNGGTCWIKNGNVSKADALPTNDPTMVCGFREDIQQSKRNSTVRWNGRNWAMSCDFHGNDLSHVEISAELCGGKCSETQQCTHYTWTTSNGGTCWMKKANVSKADAFLTNDLAMVCGVVMSIKRRAIKFF
;
A
#
# COMPACT_ATOMS: atom_id res chain seq x y z
N LYS A 1 33.03 5.56 -5.28
CA LYS A 1 32.33 4.71 -4.29
C LYS A 1 30.99 4.26 -4.87
N LYS A 2 30.58 3.00 -4.65
CA LYS A 2 29.29 2.50 -5.14
C LYS A 2 28.19 2.80 -4.13
N CYS A 3 26.99 3.12 -4.63
CA CYS A 3 25.81 3.29 -3.80
C CYS A 3 25.46 1.99 -3.03
N SER A 4 25.69 0.81 -3.63
CA SER A 4 25.48 -0.50 -3.00
C SER A 4 26.34 -0.76 -1.76
N GLU A 5 27.54 -0.16 -1.71
CA GLU A 5 28.52 -0.31 -0.63
C GLU A 5 28.43 0.84 0.39
N THR A 6 27.53 1.80 0.17
CA THR A 6 27.37 2.98 1.03
C THR A 6 26.13 2.81 1.92
N PRO A 7 26.29 2.70 3.24
CA PRO A 7 25.17 2.70 4.17
C PRO A 7 24.30 3.95 3.94
N GLN A 8 22.98 3.79 3.98
CA GLN A 8 22.00 4.87 3.76
C GLN A 8 21.90 5.43 2.33
N CYS A 9 22.64 4.91 1.35
CA CYS A 9 22.40 5.31 -0.04
C CYS A 9 21.06 4.75 -0.52
N THR A 10 20.10 5.59 -0.91
CA THR A 10 18.83 5.15 -1.52
C THR A 10 18.86 5.28 -3.03
N HIS A 11 19.55 6.30 -3.54
CA HIS A 11 19.67 6.59 -4.95
C HIS A 11 20.95 7.35 -5.26
N TYR A 12 21.27 7.44 -6.54
CA TYR A 12 22.48 8.11 -7.00
C TYR A 12 22.24 8.85 -8.32
N THR A 13 23.13 9.79 -8.59
CA THR A 13 23.27 10.44 -9.88
C THR A 13 24.74 10.38 -10.27
N TRP A 14 25.03 9.97 -11.48
CA TRP A 14 26.37 9.93 -12.05
C TRP A 14 26.47 10.94 -13.18
N THR A 15 27.59 11.66 -13.24
CA THR A 15 27.88 12.71 -14.22
C THR A 15 29.29 12.54 -14.76
N THR A 16 29.55 12.95 -16.00
CA THR A 16 30.89 12.94 -16.60
C THR A 16 31.84 14.01 -16.04
N SER A 17 31.33 14.94 -15.23
CA SER A 17 32.12 15.98 -14.56
C SER A 17 33.34 15.41 -13.83
N ASN A 18 34.49 16.07 -13.98
CA ASN A 18 35.77 15.70 -13.36
C ASN A 18 36.23 14.25 -13.63
N GLY A 19 35.95 13.72 -14.83
CA GLY A 19 36.33 12.36 -15.20
C GLY A 19 35.40 11.27 -14.63
N GLY A 20 34.24 11.66 -14.11
CA GLY A 20 33.23 10.75 -13.57
C GLY A 20 32.98 11.00 -12.09
N THR A 21 31.89 11.70 -11.77
CA THR A 21 31.47 11.97 -10.40
C THR A 21 30.18 11.21 -10.09
N CYS A 22 30.17 10.48 -8.97
CA CYS A 22 28.98 9.79 -8.46
C CYS A 22 28.45 10.49 -7.20
N TRP A 23 27.26 11.05 -7.31
CA TRP A 23 26.52 11.72 -6.26
C TRP A 23 25.62 10.71 -5.55
N ILE A 24 26.01 10.30 -4.35
CA ILE A 24 25.26 9.37 -3.50
C ILE A 24 24.25 10.16 -2.67
N LYS A 25 22.99 9.72 -2.66
CA LYS A 25 21.88 10.41 -2.01
C LYS A 25 21.09 9.46 -1.11
N ASN A 26 20.42 10.02 -0.11
CA ASN A 26 19.47 9.34 0.78
C ASN A 26 18.11 10.05 0.69
N GLY A 27 17.02 9.35 1.01
CA GLY A 27 15.65 9.87 0.95
C GLY A 27 14.67 8.91 0.29
N ASN A 28 13.38 9.18 0.49
CA ASN A 28 12.26 8.41 -0.06
C ASN A 28 11.83 8.99 -1.42
N VAL A 29 12.46 8.52 -2.50
CA VAL A 29 12.16 8.95 -3.88
C VAL A 29 11.78 7.75 -4.74
N SER A 30 11.05 8.00 -5.81
CA SER A 30 10.57 7.03 -6.79
C SER A 30 10.99 7.43 -8.21
N LYS A 31 10.72 6.55 -9.19
CA LYS A 31 10.93 6.89 -10.61
C LYS A 31 10.12 8.12 -11.05
N ALA A 32 8.97 8.38 -10.44
CA ALA A 32 8.12 9.52 -10.77
C ALA A 32 8.73 10.86 -10.31
N ASP A 33 9.61 10.81 -9.31
CA ASP A 33 10.29 12.00 -8.78
C ASP A 33 11.55 12.34 -9.60
N ALA A 34 11.89 11.53 -10.62
CA ALA A 34 13.04 11.77 -11.48
C ALA A 34 12.76 12.95 -12.43
N LEU A 35 13.60 13.96 -12.35
CA LEU A 35 13.54 15.11 -13.24
C LEU A 35 14.36 14.85 -14.51
N PRO A 36 13.83 15.18 -15.71
CA PRO A 36 14.59 15.09 -16.94
C PRO A 36 15.71 16.14 -16.94
N THR A 37 16.82 15.82 -17.59
CA THR A 37 17.95 16.72 -17.82
C THR A 37 18.27 16.75 -19.30
N ASN A 38 18.80 17.89 -19.78
CA ASN A 38 19.26 18.06 -21.15
C ASN A 38 20.69 17.51 -21.36
N ASP A 39 21.35 17.05 -20.29
CA ASP A 39 22.67 16.43 -20.38
C ASP A 39 22.54 14.91 -20.62
N PRO A 40 22.85 14.42 -21.84
CA PRO A 40 22.70 13.00 -22.18
C PRO A 40 23.73 12.10 -21.48
N THR A 41 24.71 12.68 -20.80
CA THR A 41 25.76 11.95 -20.10
C THR A 41 25.42 11.68 -18.65
N MET A 42 24.34 12.26 -18.13
CA MET A 42 23.87 12.04 -16.77
C MET A 42 23.10 10.73 -16.67
N VAL A 43 23.43 9.93 -15.66
CA VAL A 43 22.72 8.69 -15.32
C VAL A 43 22.17 8.80 -13.91
N CYS A 44 20.92 8.43 -13.68
CA CYS A 44 20.38 8.30 -12.32
C CYS A 44 19.87 6.87 -12.08
N GLY A 45 19.93 6.44 -10.82
CA GLY A 45 19.47 5.11 -10.43
C GLY A 45 19.21 5.02 -8.94
N PHE A 46 18.51 3.96 -8.53
CA PHE A 46 18.19 3.65 -7.14
C PHE A 46 18.74 2.29 -6.76
N ARG A 47 18.87 2.03 -5.46
CA ARG A 47 19.21 0.71 -4.94
C ARG A 47 18.04 -0.26 -5.08
N GLU A 48 18.19 -1.30 -5.88
CA GLU A 48 17.12 -2.30 -6.10
C GLU A 48 16.79 -3.12 -4.84
N ASP A 49 17.74 -3.30 -3.93
CA ASP A 49 17.51 -3.91 -2.62
C ASP A 49 16.68 -3.03 -1.67
N ILE A 50 16.65 -1.71 -1.90
CA ILE A 50 15.71 -0.78 -1.24
C ILE A 50 14.38 -0.71 -2.02
N GLN A 51 14.37 -1.15 -3.29
CA GLN A 51 13.15 -1.30 -4.09
C GLN A 51 12.32 -2.54 -3.76
N GLN A 52 12.76 -3.43 -2.85
CA GLN A 52 11.82 -4.39 -2.27
C GLN A 52 10.64 -3.67 -1.57
N SER A 53 10.79 -2.38 -1.24
CA SER A 53 9.70 -1.54 -0.72
C SER A 53 8.84 -0.82 -1.78
N LYS A 54 9.24 -0.78 -3.06
CA LYS A 54 8.54 -0.02 -4.13
C LYS A 54 8.46 -0.68 -5.51
N ARG A 55 8.98 -1.89 -5.70
CA ARG A 55 8.54 -2.81 -6.76
C ARG A 55 7.79 -3.96 -6.10
N ASN A 56 6.46 -3.92 -6.19
CA ASN A 56 5.47 -4.88 -5.66
C ASN A 56 5.01 -4.73 -4.20
N SER A 57 4.75 -3.51 -3.73
CA SER A 57 3.80 -3.28 -2.62
C SER A 57 2.34 -3.45 -3.08
N THR A 58 2.09 -4.32 -4.06
CA THR A 58 0.73 -4.71 -4.40
C THR A 58 0.28 -5.67 -3.33
N VAL A 59 -0.65 -5.22 -2.51
CA VAL A 59 -1.43 -6.09 -1.62
C VAL A 59 -1.84 -7.33 -2.41
N ARG A 60 -1.44 -8.52 -1.92
CA ARG A 60 -1.71 -9.79 -2.62
C ARG A 60 -3.16 -10.20 -2.36
N TRP A 61 -4.02 -9.68 -3.22
CA TRP A 61 -5.45 -9.96 -3.17
C TRP A 61 -5.74 -11.44 -3.42
N ASN A 62 -6.41 -12.06 -2.47
CA ASN A 62 -7.11 -13.30 -2.71
C ASN A 62 -8.28 -13.01 -3.67
N GLY A 63 -8.65 -13.97 -4.50
CA GLY A 63 -9.71 -13.85 -5.53
C GLY A 63 -11.10 -13.46 -5.01
N ARG A 64 -11.26 -13.14 -3.73
CA ARG A 64 -12.47 -12.73 -3.02
C ARG A 64 -12.39 -11.32 -2.40
N ASN A 65 -11.60 -10.42 -2.97
CA ASN A 65 -11.51 -9.01 -2.54
C ASN A 65 -10.99 -8.77 -1.11
N TRP A 66 -10.13 -9.64 -0.62
CA TRP A 66 -9.43 -9.47 0.66
C TRP A 66 -7.95 -9.89 0.53
N ALA A 67 -7.12 -9.48 1.47
CA ALA A 67 -5.70 -9.81 1.51
C ALA A 67 -5.15 -9.79 2.94
N MET A 68 -4.02 -10.46 3.14
CA MET A 68 -3.24 -10.40 4.38
C MET A 68 -2.25 -9.24 4.34
N SER A 69 -1.78 -8.85 5.53
CA SER A 69 -0.73 -7.85 5.74
C SER A 69 -1.07 -6.52 5.08
N CYS A 70 -2.34 -6.11 5.14
CA CYS A 70 -2.79 -4.86 4.52
C CYS A 70 -3.79 -4.09 5.39
N ASP A 71 -3.93 -2.80 5.07
CA ASP A 71 -4.84 -1.87 5.73
C ASP A 71 -5.24 -0.73 4.77
N PHE A 72 -6.22 0.06 5.19
CA PHE A 72 -6.70 1.30 4.57
C PHE A 72 -6.60 2.45 5.58
N HIS A 73 -6.23 3.64 5.10
CA HIS A 73 -6.09 4.80 5.98
C HIS A 73 -7.45 5.25 6.54
N GLY A 74 -7.58 5.23 7.87
CA GLY A 74 -8.70 5.82 8.62
C GLY A 74 -10.09 5.31 8.22
N ASN A 75 -11.08 6.21 8.26
CA ASN A 75 -12.47 5.97 7.82
C ASN A 75 -13.27 4.93 8.61
N ASP A 76 -12.89 4.67 9.87
CA ASP A 76 -13.56 3.71 10.74
C ASP A 76 -14.98 4.17 11.10
N LEU A 77 -15.97 3.35 10.74
CA LEU A 77 -17.38 3.50 11.11
C LEU A 77 -17.66 2.94 12.50
N SER A 78 -17.20 1.72 12.73
CA SER A 78 -17.45 0.93 13.93
C SER A 78 -16.47 -0.23 13.98
N HIS A 79 -16.40 -0.89 15.15
CA HIS A 79 -15.59 -2.08 15.33
C HIS A 79 -16.37 -3.17 16.06
N VAL A 80 -15.96 -4.43 15.88
CA VAL A 80 -16.49 -5.57 16.62
C VAL A 80 -15.40 -6.62 16.79
N GLU A 81 -15.41 -7.28 17.95
CA GLU A 81 -14.52 -8.41 18.22
C GLU A 81 -15.06 -9.66 17.55
N ILE A 82 -14.35 -10.16 16.54
CA ILE A 82 -14.76 -11.29 15.71
C ILE A 82 -13.54 -11.87 15.00
N SER A 83 -13.62 -13.09 14.48
CA SER A 83 -12.53 -13.68 13.70
C SER A 83 -12.34 -13.00 12.34
N ALA A 84 -11.12 -13.06 11.79
CA ALA A 84 -10.76 -12.40 10.53
C ALA A 84 -11.65 -12.84 9.36
N GLU A 85 -12.02 -14.12 9.32
CA GLU A 85 -12.81 -14.74 8.25
C GLU A 85 -14.23 -14.17 8.19
N LEU A 86 -14.77 -13.76 9.33
CA LEU A 86 -16.13 -13.23 9.46
C LEU A 86 -16.21 -11.71 9.23
N CYS A 87 -15.08 -11.01 9.29
CA CYS A 87 -15.03 -9.54 9.19
C CYS A 87 -15.61 -9.02 7.86
N GLY A 88 -15.35 -9.71 6.74
CA GLY A 88 -15.91 -9.33 5.43
C GLY A 88 -17.43 -9.50 5.33
N GLY A 89 -17.96 -10.56 5.93
CA GLY A 89 -19.42 -10.76 6.05
C GLY A 89 -20.06 -9.67 6.90
N LYS A 90 -19.43 -9.37 8.05
CA LYS A 90 -19.90 -8.32 8.95
C LYS A 90 -19.92 -6.94 8.30
N CYS A 91 -18.88 -6.58 7.55
CA CYS A 91 -18.88 -5.36 6.77
C CYS A 91 -20.00 -5.38 5.70
N SER A 92 -20.26 -6.50 5.05
CA SER A 92 -21.36 -6.61 4.06
C SER A 92 -22.76 -6.41 4.65
N GLU A 93 -22.96 -6.77 5.92
CA GLU A 93 -24.21 -6.53 6.65
C GLU A 93 -24.31 -5.11 7.22
N THR A 94 -23.17 -4.46 7.42
CA THR A 94 -23.10 -3.13 8.05
C THR A 94 -23.42 -2.05 7.03
N GLN A 95 -24.49 -1.30 7.29
CA GLN A 95 -24.92 -0.23 6.40
C GLN A 95 -23.79 0.77 6.18
N GLN A 96 -23.52 1.10 4.92
CA GLN A 96 -22.48 2.04 4.48
C GLN A 96 -21.03 1.54 4.62
N CYS A 97 -20.80 0.30 5.07
CA CYS A 97 -19.46 -0.27 5.04
C CYS A 97 -19.06 -0.55 3.59
N THR A 98 -17.83 -0.18 3.26
CA THR A 98 -17.26 -0.28 1.91
C THR A 98 -15.99 -1.11 1.90
N HIS A 99 -15.27 -1.11 3.01
CA HIS A 99 -14.04 -1.85 3.21
C HIS A 99 -13.86 -2.09 4.70
N TYR A 100 -12.95 -2.99 5.04
CA TYR A 100 -12.67 -3.36 6.42
C TYR A 100 -11.19 -3.66 6.61
N THR A 101 -10.78 -3.59 7.87
CA THR A 101 -9.49 -4.07 8.33
C THR A 101 -9.69 -4.88 9.60
N TRP A 102 -9.13 -6.07 9.66
CA TRP A 102 -9.06 -6.89 10.85
C TRP A 102 -7.67 -6.83 11.46
N THR A 103 -7.60 -6.78 12.78
CA THR A 103 -6.38 -6.67 13.58
C THR A 103 -6.41 -7.69 14.72
N THR A 104 -5.24 -8.01 15.27
CA THR A 104 -5.11 -8.87 16.46
C THR A 104 -5.46 -8.15 17.78
N SER A 105 -5.85 -6.87 17.70
CA SER A 105 -6.29 -6.08 18.86
C SER A 105 -7.43 -6.77 19.61
N ASN A 106 -7.34 -6.78 20.95
CA ASN A 106 -8.29 -7.44 21.85
C ASN A 106 -8.58 -8.92 21.52
N GLY A 107 -7.60 -9.63 20.94
CA GLY A 107 -7.79 -11.02 20.53
C GLY A 107 -8.49 -11.20 19.17
N GLY A 108 -8.79 -10.11 18.47
CA GLY A 108 -9.34 -10.10 17.12
C GLY A 108 -10.42 -9.06 16.94
N THR A 109 -10.07 -7.90 16.37
CA THR A 109 -11.00 -6.79 16.14
C THR A 109 -11.14 -6.49 14.65
N CYS A 110 -12.38 -6.50 14.17
CA CYS A 110 -12.79 -6.09 12.84
C CYS A 110 -13.20 -4.61 12.84
N TRP A 111 -12.46 -3.79 12.12
CA TRP A 111 -12.72 -2.37 11.88
C TRP A 111 -13.47 -2.21 10.56
N MET A 112 -14.72 -1.80 10.62
CA MET A 112 -15.57 -1.54 9.46
C MET A 112 -15.41 -0.09 9.04
N LYS A 113 -15.20 0.16 7.74
CA LYS A 113 -14.82 1.48 7.24
C LYS A 113 -15.70 1.97 6.07
N LYS A 114 -15.82 3.30 5.93
CA LYS A 114 -16.60 3.96 4.87
C LYS A 114 -15.78 5.01 4.13
N ALA A 115 -15.40 4.69 2.90
CA ALA A 115 -14.86 5.66 1.95
C ALA A 115 -15.03 5.13 0.53
N ASN A 116 -14.83 6.00 -0.46
CA ASN A 116 -14.76 5.59 -1.86
C ASN A 116 -13.34 5.09 -2.17
N VAL A 117 -13.04 3.86 -1.78
CA VAL A 117 -11.73 3.23 -1.97
C VAL A 117 -11.81 2.02 -2.89
N SER A 118 -10.67 1.69 -3.47
CA SER A 118 -10.42 0.55 -4.31
C SER A 118 -9.27 -0.28 -3.78
N LYS A 119 -9.01 -1.44 -4.40
CA LYS A 119 -7.86 -2.29 -4.08
C LYS A 119 -6.51 -1.59 -4.19
N ALA A 120 -6.42 -0.52 -4.99
CA ALA A 120 -5.19 0.24 -5.19
C ALA A 120 -4.87 1.17 -4.02
N ASP A 121 -5.87 1.49 -3.18
CA ASP A 121 -5.72 2.39 -2.03
C ASP A 121 -5.28 1.65 -0.76
N ALA A 122 -5.23 0.32 -0.81
CA ALA A 122 -4.72 -0.50 0.27
C ALA A 122 -3.18 -0.45 0.32
N PHE A 123 -2.63 -0.31 1.51
CA PHE A 123 -1.18 -0.36 1.74
C PHE A 123 -0.80 -1.61 2.53
N LEU A 124 0.44 -2.07 2.38
CA LEU A 124 0.98 -3.17 3.17
C LEU A 124 1.37 -2.69 4.57
N THR A 125 1.08 -3.51 5.57
CA THR A 125 1.53 -3.32 6.96
C THR A 125 2.62 -4.34 7.32
N ASN A 126 3.40 -4.02 8.36
CA ASN A 126 4.38 -4.95 8.93
C ASN A 126 3.73 -6.07 9.76
N ASP A 127 2.45 -5.91 10.12
CA ASP A 127 1.70 -6.95 10.82
C ASP A 127 1.15 -7.98 9.82
N LEU A 128 1.75 -9.16 9.83
CA LEU A 128 1.38 -10.25 8.93
C LEU A 128 -0.02 -10.83 9.22
N ALA A 129 -0.56 -10.62 10.43
CA ALA A 129 -1.86 -11.12 10.85
C ALA A 129 -3.01 -10.17 10.47
N MET A 130 -2.73 -8.91 10.14
CA MET A 130 -3.77 -7.99 9.68
C MET A 130 -4.40 -8.46 8.37
N VAL A 131 -5.71 -8.27 8.23
CA VAL A 131 -6.46 -8.64 7.04
C VAL A 131 -7.30 -7.46 6.58
N CYS A 132 -7.16 -7.03 5.34
CA CYS A 132 -8.03 -5.99 4.79
C CYS A 132 -8.88 -6.53 3.64
N GLY A 133 -10.03 -5.90 3.41
CA GLY A 133 -10.89 -6.27 2.29
C GLY A 133 -11.79 -5.14 1.81
N VAL A 134 -12.17 -5.21 0.54
CA VAL A 134 -13.18 -4.33 -0.04
C VAL A 134 -14.47 -5.11 -0.21
N VAL A 135 -15.56 -4.55 0.30
CA VAL A 135 -16.89 -5.09 0.10
C VAL A 135 -17.52 -4.31 -1.03
N MET A 136 -17.89 -5.01 -2.10
CA MET A 136 -18.77 -4.41 -3.09
C MET A 136 -20.07 -4.12 -2.37
N SER A 137 -20.32 -2.85 -2.08
CA SER A 137 -21.64 -2.41 -1.64
C SER A 137 -22.58 -2.83 -2.76
N ILE A 138 -23.30 -3.94 -2.54
CA ILE A 138 -24.48 -4.23 -3.32
C ILE A 138 -25.40 -3.09 -2.91
N LYS A 139 -25.32 -1.96 -3.62
CA LYS A 139 -26.47 -1.11 -3.82
C LYS A 139 -27.45 -2.01 -4.55
N ARG A 140 -28.11 -2.91 -3.81
CA ARG A 140 -29.44 -3.35 -4.17
C ARG A 140 -30.19 -2.04 -4.15
N ARG A 141 -30.25 -1.38 -5.31
CA ARG A 141 -31.45 -0.63 -5.67
C ARG A 141 -32.53 -1.68 -5.48
N ALA A 142 -33.12 -1.72 -4.30
CA ALA A 142 -34.42 -2.30 -4.13
C ALA A 142 -35.29 -1.42 -5.02
N ILE A 143 -35.48 -1.85 -6.27
CA ILE A 143 -36.59 -1.38 -7.09
C ILE A 143 -37.80 -1.84 -6.28
N LYS A 144 -38.38 -0.93 -5.50
CA LYS A 144 -39.71 -1.15 -4.93
C LYS A 144 -40.64 -1.20 -6.12
N PHE A 145 -41.08 -2.39 -6.50
CA PHE A 145 -42.30 -2.52 -7.26
C PHE A 145 -43.45 -2.20 -6.28
N PHE A 146 -44.10 -1.06 -6.52
CA PHE A 146 -45.42 -0.75 -5.97
C PHE A 146 -46.45 -1.07 -7.04
#